data_AF-A0A838ZNZ5-F1
#
_entry.id   AF-A0A838ZNZ5-F1
#
_cell.length_a   1.000
_cell.length_b   1.000
_cell.length_c   1.000
_cell.angle_alpha   90.00
_cell.angle_beta   90.00
_cell.angle_gamma   90.00
#
_symmetry.space_group_name_H-M   'P 1'
#
loop_
_entity.id
_entity.type
_entity.pdbx_description
1 polymer ?
#
loop_
_entity_poly.entity_id
_entity_poly.type
_entity_poly.pdbx_seq_one_letter_code
_entity_poly.pdbx_strand_id
1 'polypeptide(L)'
;MKKIGILFFGLIFLLSCQPKEATVEDEKNYPRKDRFIVSENNRWLDSIKNAAFDKGLEIEQKTLRGIPSDFVSGKFHFIILDEEDAFYYSKAKTYPDVLLCGVIDNSDIERERKSFNKYLDSIQPIKLTDIRKYLTENRDEIIAGKEYRQSPVNITFALKNDTLKGSFMHDILNFMEDNGMNAYMIRRINNKELEAVENYSE
;
A
#
# COMPACT_ATOMS: atom_id res chain seq x y z
N MET A 1 -12.29 -8.81 -82.81
CA MET A 1 -12.10 -7.48 -82.20
C MET A 1 -12.96 -7.37 -80.96
N LYS A 2 -12.45 -6.61 -79.96
CA LYS A 2 -13.00 -6.27 -78.64
C LYS A 2 -12.53 -7.14 -77.47
N LYS A 3 -11.72 -6.46 -76.66
CA LYS A 3 -11.20 -6.76 -75.33
C LYS A 3 -12.34 -6.80 -74.29
N ILE A 4 -11.96 -7.12 -73.05
CA ILE A 4 -12.60 -6.92 -71.73
C ILE A 4 -12.84 -8.29 -71.09
N GLY A 5 -12.30 -8.62 -69.92
CA GLY A 5 -11.54 -7.82 -68.98
C GLY A 5 -10.98 -8.72 -67.89
N ILE A 6 -9.73 -8.41 -67.54
CA ILE A 6 -9.02 -8.71 -66.31
C ILE A 6 -9.98 -8.71 -65.10
N LEU A 7 -9.88 -9.70 -64.22
CA LEU A 7 -9.73 -9.56 -62.75
C LEU A 7 -10.13 -10.87 -62.07
N PHE A 8 -9.18 -11.75 -61.78
CA PHE A 8 -9.32 -12.72 -60.67
C PHE A 8 -7.95 -13.24 -60.20
N PHE A 9 -6.97 -12.34 -60.09
CA PHE A 9 -5.63 -12.67 -59.56
C PHE A 9 -5.17 -11.68 -58.47
N GLY A 10 -6.10 -11.33 -57.58
CA GLY A 10 -5.84 -10.40 -56.48
C GLY A 10 -6.82 -10.60 -55.33
N LEU A 11 -6.94 -11.83 -54.83
CA LEU A 11 -7.72 -12.11 -53.62
C LEU A 11 -7.04 -13.13 -52.69
N ILE A 12 -5.70 -13.07 -52.58
CA ILE A 12 -4.93 -13.85 -51.58
C ILE A 12 -3.88 -12.95 -50.90
N PHE A 13 -4.25 -11.71 -50.58
CA PHE A 13 -3.40 -10.81 -49.77
C PHE A 13 -4.19 -10.00 -48.74
N LEU A 14 -5.36 -10.49 -48.35
CA LEU A 14 -6.10 -9.94 -47.22
C LEU A 14 -6.22 -11.06 -46.19
N LEU A 15 -5.72 -10.79 -44.99
CA LEU A 15 -5.80 -11.61 -43.76
C LEU A 15 -4.54 -12.41 -43.34
N SER A 16 -3.34 -11.83 -43.46
CA SER A 16 -2.26 -12.15 -42.50
C SER A 16 -1.90 -10.96 -41.58
N CYS A 17 -2.81 -10.02 -41.38
CA CYS A 17 -2.85 -9.30 -40.12
C CYS A 17 -3.43 -10.24 -39.07
N GLN A 18 -2.65 -11.22 -38.63
CA GLN A 18 -2.82 -11.62 -37.24
C GLN A 18 -2.59 -10.35 -36.44
N PRO A 19 -3.52 -9.92 -35.56
CA PRO A 19 -3.11 -9.00 -34.53
C PRO A 19 -1.89 -9.66 -33.90
N LYS A 20 -0.77 -8.95 -33.92
CA LYS A 20 0.32 -9.27 -33.01
C LYS A 20 -0.41 -9.30 -31.67
N GLU A 21 -0.67 -10.49 -31.13
CA GLU A 21 -1.04 -10.60 -29.73
C GLU A 21 0.09 -9.84 -29.06
N ALA A 22 -0.23 -8.62 -28.61
CA ALA A 22 0.60 -7.97 -27.63
C ALA A 22 0.70 -9.04 -26.57
N THR A 23 1.90 -9.60 -26.42
CA THR A 23 2.19 -10.44 -25.28
C THR A 23 1.81 -9.58 -24.10
N VAL A 24 0.63 -9.86 -23.54
CA VAL A 24 0.16 -9.32 -22.26
C VAL A 24 0.98 -10.07 -21.21
N GLU A 25 2.30 -10.06 -21.36
CA GLU A 25 3.25 -10.72 -20.49
C GLU A 25 3.58 -9.70 -19.40
N ASP A 26 2.88 -9.86 -18.28
CA ASP A 26 3.28 -9.41 -16.93
C ASP A 26 3.45 -7.91 -16.64
N GLU A 27 3.34 -7.00 -17.61
CA GLU A 27 3.55 -5.56 -17.37
C GLU A 27 2.46 -4.84 -16.56
N LYS A 28 1.33 -5.48 -16.23
CA LYS A 28 0.17 -4.81 -15.59
C LYS A 28 -0.22 -5.29 -14.19
N ASN A 29 0.37 -6.36 -13.66
CA ASN A 29 -0.01 -6.85 -12.35
C ASN A 29 0.85 -6.16 -11.29
N TYR A 30 0.33 -5.04 -10.77
CA TYR A 30 0.84 -4.41 -9.57
C TYR A 30 0.01 -4.89 -8.36
N PRO A 31 0.62 -5.33 -7.25
CA PRO A 31 2.07 -5.45 -6.99
C PRO A 31 2.73 -6.58 -7.80
N ARG A 32 4.03 -6.45 -8.11
CA ARG A 32 4.78 -7.51 -8.80
C ARG A 32 5.14 -8.64 -7.83
N LYS A 33 5.23 -9.87 -8.34
CA LYS A 33 5.48 -11.07 -7.51
C LYS A 33 6.95 -11.26 -7.11
N ASP A 34 7.90 -10.76 -7.90
CA ASP A 34 9.34 -10.94 -7.67
C ASP A 34 9.95 -9.82 -6.82
N ARG A 35 9.29 -8.67 -6.74
CA ARG A 35 9.72 -7.49 -5.98
C ARG A 35 8.55 -6.53 -5.75
N PHE A 36 8.67 -5.72 -4.72
CA PHE A 36 7.78 -4.60 -4.47
C PHE A 36 8.55 -3.29 -4.49
N ILE A 37 7.99 -2.25 -5.11
CA ILE A 37 8.61 -0.93 -5.20
C ILE A 37 7.60 0.12 -4.69
N VAL A 38 7.95 0.83 -3.61
CA VAL A 38 7.09 1.83 -2.95
C VAL A 38 6.80 3.01 -3.88
N SER A 39 7.81 3.52 -4.59
CA SER A 39 7.60 4.59 -5.57
C SER A 39 6.73 4.19 -6.77
N GLU A 40 6.74 2.91 -7.18
CA GLU A 40 5.79 2.38 -8.17
C GLU A 40 4.37 2.26 -7.59
N ASN A 41 4.23 1.84 -6.33
CA ASN A 41 2.94 1.80 -5.62
C ASN A 41 2.26 3.16 -5.67
N ASN A 42 3.00 4.19 -5.28
CA ASN A 42 2.46 5.53 -5.14
C ASN A 42 2.03 6.08 -6.51
N ARG A 43 2.84 5.87 -7.55
CA ARG A 43 2.46 6.23 -8.93
C ARG A 43 1.23 5.48 -9.41
N TRP A 44 1.10 4.19 -9.08
CA TRP A 44 -0.07 3.40 -9.43
C TRP A 44 -1.34 3.91 -8.71
N LEU A 45 -1.26 4.17 -7.40
CA LEU A 45 -2.35 4.75 -6.62
C LEU A 45 -2.76 6.14 -7.14
N ASP A 46 -1.79 6.99 -7.47
CA ASP A 46 -2.03 8.31 -8.06
C ASP A 46 -2.74 8.18 -9.42
N SER A 47 -2.37 7.20 -10.24
CA SER A 47 -3.03 6.95 -11.52
C SER A 47 -4.50 6.55 -11.37
N ILE A 48 -4.82 5.72 -10.38
CA ILE A 48 -6.20 5.31 -10.06
C ILE A 48 -6.99 6.53 -9.58
N LYS A 49 -6.40 7.32 -8.69
CA LYS A 49 -7.02 8.52 -8.14
C LYS A 49 -7.34 9.54 -9.24
N ASN A 50 -6.39 9.80 -10.12
CA ASN A 50 -6.58 10.72 -11.25
C ASN A 50 -7.67 10.20 -12.21
N ALA A 51 -7.65 8.91 -12.54
CA ALA A 51 -8.68 8.31 -13.38
C ALA A 51 -10.10 8.38 -12.76
N ALA A 52 -10.21 8.37 -11.44
CA ALA A 52 -11.48 8.57 -10.74
C ALA A 52 -11.93 10.04 -10.79
N PHE A 53 -11.01 10.98 -10.58
CA PHE A 53 -11.31 12.42 -10.74
C PHE A 53 -11.75 12.76 -12.17
N ASP A 54 -11.11 12.18 -13.19
CA ASP A 54 -11.49 12.37 -14.59
C ASP A 54 -12.92 11.87 -14.88
N LYS A 55 -13.43 10.93 -14.07
CA LYS A 55 -14.80 10.41 -14.13
C LYS A 55 -15.78 11.21 -13.26
N GLY A 56 -15.36 12.32 -12.65
CA GLY A 56 -16.18 13.14 -11.77
C GLY A 56 -16.51 12.49 -10.42
N LEU A 57 -15.75 11.46 -10.01
CA LEU A 57 -15.89 10.87 -8.68
C LEU A 57 -15.12 11.74 -7.68
N GLU A 58 -15.83 12.36 -6.73
CA GLU A 58 -15.19 13.02 -5.60
C GLU A 58 -14.57 11.96 -4.68
N ILE A 59 -13.25 11.80 -4.76
CA ILE A 59 -12.51 11.13 -3.71
C ILE A 59 -12.29 12.17 -2.63
N GLU A 60 -13.03 12.08 -1.52
CA GLU A 60 -12.79 12.90 -0.32
C GLU A 60 -11.33 12.74 0.11
N GLN A 61 -10.51 13.71 -0.26
CA GLN A 61 -9.14 13.77 0.18
C GLN A 61 -9.17 14.33 1.59
N LYS A 62 -9.34 13.46 2.60
CA LYS A 62 -8.95 13.77 3.98
C LYS A 62 -7.43 13.91 4.00
N THR A 63 -6.94 15.03 3.48
CA THR A 63 -5.62 15.52 3.81
C THR A 63 -5.68 15.80 5.30
N LEU A 64 -5.03 14.95 6.10
CA LEU A 64 -4.71 15.26 7.49
C LEU A 64 -3.73 16.45 7.47
N ARG A 65 -4.25 17.66 7.21
CA ARG A 65 -3.48 18.90 7.31
C ARG A 65 -3.12 19.07 8.78
N GLY A 66 -1.85 18.84 9.11
CA GLY A 66 -1.26 19.32 10.36
C GLY A 66 -0.56 18.28 11.23
N ILE A 67 -0.59 16.99 10.89
CA ILE A 67 0.27 15.99 11.55
C ILE A 67 1.52 15.79 10.68
N PRO A 68 2.75 16.05 11.18
CA PRO A 68 3.99 15.78 10.46
C PRO A 68 4.03 14.36 9.88
N SER A 69 4.67 14.18 8.72
CA SER A 69 4.76 12.87 8.01
C SER A 69 5.41 11.76 8.82
N ASP A 70 6.09 12.13 9.90
CA ASP A 70 6.89 11.23 10.73
C ASP A 70 6.03 10.49 11.75
N PHE A 71 4.76 10.86 11.93
CA PHE A 71 3.86 10.18 12.86
C PHE A 71 3.31 8.89 12.25
N VAL A 72 3.29 7.82 13.05
CA VAL A 72 2.68 6.54 12.65
C VAL A 72 1.20 6.74 12.41
N SER A 73 0.77 6.46 11.18
CA SER A 73 -0.64 6.24 10.86
C SER A 73 -0.97 4.75 10.93
N GLY A 74 -2.16 4.42 11.42
CA GLY A 74 -2.67 3.05 11.54
C GLY A 74 -2.68 2.49 12.97
N LYS A 75 -3.57 1.51 13.18
CA LYS A 75 -3.69 0.75 14.44
C LYS A 75 -2.66 -0.38 14.51
N PHE A 76 -2.29 -0.92 13.35
CA PHE A 76 -1.27 -1.94 13.17
C PHE A 76 -0.16 -1.39 12.29
N HIS A 77 1.08 -1.52 12.73
CA HIS A 77 2.24 -0.98 12.05
C HIS A 77 3.31 -2.06 11.92
N PHE A 78 3.78 -2.32 10.71
CA PHE A 78 4.87 -3.24 10.40
C PHE A 78 6.02 -2.47 9.75
N ILE A 79 7.19 -2.52 10.36
CA ILE A 79 8.45 -2.00 9.80
C ILE A 79 9.18 -3.19 9.18
N ILE A 80 9.48 -3.12 7.89
CA ILE A 80 10.17 -4.19 7.16
C ILE A 80 11.54 -3.66 6.74
N LEU A 81 12.60 -4.28 7.25
CA LEU A 81 13.97 -3.88 6.95
C LEU A 81 14.43 -4.53 5.65
N ASP A 82 14.15 -5.82 5.50
CA ASP A 82 14.46 -6.65 4.35
C ASP A 82 13.59 -7.92 4.33
N GLU A 83 14.03 -8.95 3.62
CA GLU A 83 13.32 -10.22 3.47
C GLU A 83 13.34 -11.11 4.72
N GLU A 84 14.16 -10.78 5.72
CA GLU A 84 14.36 -11.57 6.93
C GLU A 84 13.86 -10.83 8.19
N ASP A 85 14.14 -9.52 8.26
CA ASP A 85 13.94 -8.72 9.46
C ASP A 85 12.73 -7.78 9.36
N ALA A 86 11.84 -7.89 10.35
CA ALA A 86 10.72 -7.00 10.52
C ALA A 86 10.43 -6.73 11.99
N PHE A 87 9.76 -5.60 12.24
CA PHE A 87 9.26 -5.18 13.53
C PHE A 87 7.78 -4.86 13.40
N TYR A 88 7.06 -4.93 14.51
CA TYR A 88 5.68 -4.54 14.56
C TYR A 88 5.35 -3.73 15.81
N TYR A 89 4.23 -3.04 15.71
CA TYR A 89 3.58 -2.39 16.81
C TYR A 89 2.07 -2.37 16.59
N SER A 90 1.30 -2.51 17.67
CA SER A 90 -0.15 -2.44 17.62
C SER A 90 -0.74 -1.59 18.74
N LYS A 91 -1.61 -0.66 18.36
CA LYS A 91 -2.48 0.11 19.25
C LYS A 91 -3.91 -0.40 19.22
N ALA A 92 -4.21 -1.56 18.64
CA ALA A 92 -5.59 -2.01 18.43
C ALA A 92 -6.46 -1.95 19.70
N LYS A 93 -5.87 -2.27 20.87
CA LYS A 93 -6.54 -2.24 22.18
C LYS A 93 -6.51 -0.89 22.91
N THR A 94 -5.74 0.08 22.41
CA THR A 94 -5.43 1.34 23.12
C THR A 94 -5.59 2.59 22.28
N TYR A 95 -6.02 2.47 21.02
CA TYR A 95 -6.29 3.59 20.13
C TYR A 95 -7.72 4.09 20.36
N PRO A 96 -7.94 5.18 21.11
CA PRO A 96 -9.23 5.84 21.03
C PRO A 96 -9.28 6.49 19.64
N ASP A 97 -10.33 6.21 18.85
CA ASP A 97 -10.55 6.78 17.51
C ASP A 97 -10.91 8.28 17.60
N VAL A 98 -10.12 9.07 18.34
CA VAL A 98 -10.34 10.50 18.53
C VAL A 98 -9.61 11.22 17.42
N LEU A 99 -10.38 11.68 16.44
CA LEU A 99 -9.92 12.64 15.45
C LEU A 99 -9.49 13.93 16.15
N LEU A 100 -8.23 14.33 15.95
CA LEU A 100 -7.81 15.72 16.07
C LEU A 100 -8.38 16.50 14.87
N CYS A 101 -9.67 16.84 14.94
CA CYS A 101 -10.29 17.81 14.05
C CYS A 101 -10.27 19.18 14.76
N GLY A 102 -9.45 20.13 14.29
CA GLY A 102 -9.42 21.47 14.86
C GLY A 102 -8.12 22.22 14.60
N VAL A 103 -8.02 23.43 15.17
CA VAL A 103 -6.74 24.17 15.22
C VAL A 103 -5.80 23.39 16.13
N ILE A 104 -4.76 22.81 15.55
CA ILE A 104 -3.71 22.10 16.30
C ILE A 104 -2.96 23.15 17.12
N ASP A 105 -3.04 23.05 18.44
CA ASP A 105 -2.21 23.86 19.33
C ASP A 105 -0.91 23.11 19.71
N ASN A 106 -0.02 23.78 20.44
CA ASN A 106 1.25 23.18 20.86
C ASN A 106 1.05 21.96 21.78
N SER A 107 -0.04 21.92 22.56
CA SER A 107 -0.31 20.80 23.47
C SER A 107 -0.72 19.53 22.72
N ASP A 108 -1.44 19.68 21.60
CA ASP A 108 -1.75 18.57 20.70
C ASP A 108 -0.46 18.00 20.08
N ILE A 109 0.45 18.86 19.62
CA ILE A 109 1.75 18.45 19.07
C ILE A 109 2.58 17.70 20.12
N GLU A 110 2.61 18.17 21.35
CA GLU A 110 3.32 17.50 22.45
C GLU A 110 2.71 16.13 22.78
N ARG A 111 1.37 16.03 22.82
CA ARG A 111 0.68 14.75 23.02
C ARG A 111 1.00 13.76 21.91
N GLU A 112 0.94 14.20 20.66
CA GLU A 112 1.32 13.37 19.51
C GLU A 112 2.78 12.92 19.61
N ARG A 113 3.71 13.83 19.93
CA ARG A 113 5.13 13.49 20.13
C ARG A 113 5.32 12.45 21.23
N LYS A 114 4.61 12.57 22.35
CA LYS A 114 4.68 11.58 23.43
C LYS A 114 4.10 10.22 23.00
N SER A 115 2.99 10.22 22.28
CA SER A 115 2.37 9.02 21.70
C SER A 115 3.29 8.33 20.69
N PHE A 116 4.05 9.13 19.92
CA PHE A 116 5.03 8.65 18.96
C PHE A 116 6.27 8.08 19.63
N ASN A 117 6.85 8.75 20.62
CA ASN A 117 7.99 8.20 21.36
C ASN A 117 7.60 6.88 22.07
N LYS A 118 6.42 6.84 22.71
CA LYS A 118 5.91 5.59 23.30
C LYS A 118 5.77 4.48 22.26
N TYR A 119 5.37 4.82 21.03
CA TYR A 119 5.35 3.88 19.93
C TYR A 119 6.76 3.33 19.63
N LEU A 120 7.75 4.21 19.44
CA LEU A 120 9.12 3.81 19.14
C LEU A 120 9.68 2.88 20.22
N ASP A 121 9.42 3.19 21.49
CA ASP A 121 9.86 2.37 22.63
C ASP A 121 9.16 1.00 22.68
N SER A 122 8.04 0.83 21.98
CA SER A 122 7.18 -0.36 22.03
C SER A 122 7.23 -1.22 20.77
N ILE A 123 8.05 -0.88 19.78
CA ILE A 123 8.23 -1.76 18.61
C ILE A 123 8.83 -3.09 19.05
N GLN A 124 8.41 -4.19 18.43
CA GLN A 124 8.86 -5.53 18.78
C GLN A 124 9.27 -6.29 17.52
N PRO A 125 10.29 -7.16 17.56
CA PRO A 125 10.63 -8.00 16.42
C PRO A 125 9.47 -8.92 16.01
N ILE A 126 9.32 -9.17 14.72
CA ILE A 126 8.41 -10.16 14.14
C ILE A 126 9.04 -10.76 12.89
N LYS A 127 8.84 -12.06 12.65
CA LYS A 127 9.22 -12.66 11.37
C LYS A 127 8.22 -12.28 10.29
N LEU A 128 8.68 -12.02 9.07
CA LEU A 128 7.76 -11.77 7.95
C LEU A 128 6.72 -12.90 7.77
N THR A 129 7.11 -14.15 8.00
CA THR A 129 6.21 -15.31 7.94
C THR A 129 5.06 -15.26 8.96
N ASP A 130 5.26 -14.56 10.07
CA ASP A 130 4.30 -14.48 11.18
C ASP A 130 3.33 -13.31 10.99
N ILE A 131 3.62 -12.34 10.13
CA ILE A 131 2.75 -11.19 9.84
C ILE A 131 1.38 -11.67 9.36
N ARG A 132 1.32 -12.66 8.45
CA ARG A 132 0.05 -13.21 7.97
C ARG A 132 -0.79 -13.83 9.09
N LYS A 133 -0.14 -14.58 9.99
CA LYS A 133 -0.78 -15.17 11.16
C LYS A 133 -1.33 -14.06 12.08
N TYR A 134 -0.51 -13.06 12.36
CA TYR A 134 -0.90 -11.90 13.16
C TYR A 134 -2.13 -11.18 12.57
N LEU A 135 -2.14 -10.91 11.26
CA LEU A 135 -3.30 -10.31 10.59
C LEU A 135 -4.55 -11.18 10.67
N THR A 136 -4.40 -12.51 10.60
CA THR A 136 -5.52 -13.45 10.74
C THR A 136 -6.12 -13.38 12.15
N GLU A 137 -5.28 -13.40 13.18
CA GLU A 137 -5.70 -13.34 14.59
C GLU A 137 -6.40 -12.03 14.95
N ASN A 138 -6.06 -10.93 14.25
CA ASN A 138 -6.63 -9.60 14.49
C ASN A 138 -7.61 -9.16 13.39
N ARG A 139 -8.03 -10.08 12.51
CA ARG A 139 -8.84 -9.79 11.32
C ARG A 139 -10.10 -9.00 11.64
N ASP A 140 -10.83 -9.42 12.66
CA ASP A 140 -12.10 -8.80 13.00
C ASP A 140 -11.90 -7.37 13.53
N GLU A 141 -10.84 -7.10 14.29
CA GLU A 141 -10.49 -5.74 14.73
C GLU A 141 -10.09 -4.83 13.54
N ILE A 142 -9.40 -5.39 12.55
CA ILE A 142 -8.99 -4.70 11.33
C ILE A 142 -10.22 -4.32 10.48
N ILE A 143 -11.16 -5.26 10.31
CA ILE A 143 -12.35 -5.07 9.48
C ILE A 143 -13.41 -4.23 10.20
N ALA A 144 -13.64 -4.46 11.49
CA ALA A 144 -14.59 -3.69 12.30
C ALA A 144 -14.20 -2.20 12.39
N GLY A 145 -12.91 -1.88 12.24
CA GLY A 145 -12.44 -0.51 12.02
C GLY A 145 -13.07 0.20 10.82
N LYS A 146 -13.77 -0.51 9.90
CA LYS A 146 -14.60 0.09 8.83
C LYS A 146 -15.96 0.59 9.33
N GLU A 147 -16.56 -0.05 10.35
CA GLU A 147 -17.87 0.35 10.88
C GLU A 147 -17.77 1.66 11.67
N TYR A 148 -16.67 1.83 12.40
CA TYR A 148 -16.29 3.10 13.02
C TYR A 148 -15.60 3.98 11.97
N ARG A 149 -16.39 4.73 11.20
CA ARG A 149 -16.05 5.63 10.05
C ARG A 149 -14.90 6.65 10.22
N GLN A 150 -13.84 6.39 10.97
CA GLN A 150 -13.04 7.44 11.59
C GLN A 150 -11.52 7.33 11.38
N SER A 151 -10.97 6.23 10.84
CA SER A 151 -9.63 6.26 10.21
C SER A 151 -9.59 5.42 8.93
N PRO A 152 -9.22 6.01 7.77
CA PRO A 152 -9.14 5.26 6.51
C PRO A 152 -7.94 4.30 6.43
N VAL A 153 -6.98 4.39 7.36
CA VAL A 153 -5.78 3.54 7.40
C VAL A 153 -5.74 2.78 8.73
N ASN A 154 -5.85 1.45 8.67
CA ASN A 154 -5.78 0.55 9.82
C ASN A 154 -4.44 -0.18 9.90
N ILE A 155 -3.84 -0.51 8.75
CA ILE A 155 -2.57 -1.24 8.67
C ILE A 155 -1.55 -0.40 7.90
N THR A 156 -0.33 -0.30 8.41
CA THR A 156 0.77 0.36 7.69
C THR A 156 1.95 -0.58 7.55
N PHE A 157 2.47 -0.67 6.32
CA PHE A 157 3.76 -1.28 6.02
C PHE A 157 4.79 -0.17 5.72
N ALA A 158 5.83 -0.09 6.53
CA ALA A 158 6.92 0.86 6.36
C ALA A 158 8.19 0.09 5.96
N LEU A 159 8.65 0.29 4.72
CA LEU A 159 9.81 -0.41 4.17
C LEU A 159 11.07 0.44 4.33
N LYS A 160 12.20 -0.17 4.72
CA LYS A 160 13.49 0.54 4.83
C LYS A 160 13.94 1.11 3.49
N ASN A 161 13.85 0.29 2.45
CA ASN A 161 14.25 0.65 1.10
C ASN A 161 13.03 0.90 0.21
N ASP A 162 13.23 1.61 -0.91
CA ASP A 162 12.17 1.76 -1.91
C ASP A 162 11.77 0.41 -2.53
N THR A 163 12.69 -0.56 -2.54
CA THR A 163 12.47 -1.91 -3.07
C THR A 163 12.58 -2.96 -1.96
N LEU A 164 11.67 -3.93 -1.96
CA LEU A 164 11.77 -5.19 -1.22
C LEU A 164 11.75 -6.35 -2.23
N LYS A 165 12.68 -7.30 -2.15
CA LYS A 165 12.69 -8.43 -3.08
C LYS A 165 11.76 -9.55 -2.58
N GLY A 166 11.44 -10.46 -3.50
CA GLY A 166 10.59 -11.60 -3.21
C GLY A 166 9.11 -11.27 -3.23
N SER A 167 8.31 -12.31 -2.96
CA SER A 167 6.85 -12.25 -3.12
C SER A 167 6.10 -11.77 -1.90
N PHE A 168 6.79 -11.49 -0.78
CA PHE A 168 6.14 -11.20 0.50
C PHE A 168 5.05 -10.12 0.37
N MET A 169 5.38 -8.96 -0.21
CA MET A 169 4.41 -7.87 -0.35
C MET A 169 3.28 -8.23 -1.31
N HIS A 170 3.56 -8.92 -2.41
CA HIS A 170 2.51 -9.39 -3.31
C HIS A 170 1.54 -10.34 -2.59
N ASP A 171 2.09 -11.31 -1.86
CA ASP A 171 1.32 -12.36 -1.20
C ASP A 171 0.52 -11.80 -0.01
N ILE A 172 1.10 -10.90 0.78
CA ILE A 172 0.42 -10.29 1.93
C ILE A 172 -0.69 -9.33 1.49
N LEU A 173 -0.49 -8.56 0.42
CA LEU A 173 -1.51 -7.64 -0.09
C LEU A 173 -2.69 -8.40 -0.70
N ASN A 174 -2.42 -9.43 -1.51
CA ASN A 174 -3.49 -10.31 -2.01
C ASN A 174 -4.24 -10.99 -0.86
N PHE A 175 -3.52 -11.53 0.12
CA PHE A 175 -4.14 -12.11 1.31
C PHE A 175 -5.04 -11.10 2.04
N MET A 176 -4.60 -9.85 2.19
CA MET A 176 -5.39 -8.80 2.84
C MET A 176 -6.66 -8.45 2.07
N GLU A 177 -6.55 -8.22 0.77
CA GLU A 177 -7.69 -7.93 -0.11
C GLU A 177 -8.70 -9.08 -0.14
N ASP A 178 -8.24 -10.33 -0.29
CA ASP A 178 -9.08 -11.53 -0.26
C ASP A 178 -9.84 -11.69 1.06
N ASN A 179 -9.31 -11.12 2.14
CA ASN A 179 -9.91 -11.19 3.47
C ASN A 179 -10.66 -9.92 3.87
N GLY A 180 -10.79 -8.92 2.99
CA GLY A 180 -11.55 -7.69 3.21
C GLY A 180 -10.80 -6.61 4.02
N MET A 181 -9.49 -6.76 4.20
CA MET A 181 -8.59 -5.87 4.95
C MET A 181 -8.02 -4.73 4.09
N ASN A 182 -8.88 -3.99 3.39
CA ASN A 182 -8.49 -3.07 2.31
C ASN A 182 -8.05 -1.67 2.79
N ALA A 183 -7.92 -1.47 4.11
CA ALA A 183 -7.59 -0.17 4.73
C ALA A 183 -6.12 -0.16 5.15
N TYR A 184 -5.22 -0.01 4.18
CA TYR A 184 -3.78 -0.02 4.44
C TYR A 184 -3.01 1.09 3.72
N MET A 185 -1.82 1.37 4.23
CA MET A 185 -0.85 2.29 3.65
C MET A 185 0.51 1.61 3.54
N ILE A 186 1.22 1.88 2.45
CA ILE A 186 2.59 1.42 2.25
C ILE A 186 3.47 2.65 2.04
N ARG A 187 4.55 2.76 2.82
CA ARG A 187 5.47 3.88 2.75
C ARG A 187 6.91 3.43 3.02
N ARG A 188 7.85 4.37 2.91
CA ARG A 188 9.19 4.19 3.47
C ARG A 188 9.18 4.50 4.97
N ILE A 189 10.06 3.83 5.72
CA ILE A 189 10.31 4.18 7.13
C ILE A 189 10.79 5.63 7.24
N ASN A 190 10.49 6.28 8.36
CA ASN A 190 11.09 7.58 8.68
C ASN A 190 12.37 7.39 9.51
N ASN A 191 13.16 8.46 9.65
CA ASN A 191 14.46 8.39 10.33
C ASN A 191 14.34 7.95 11.80
N LYS A 192 13.28 8.37 12.52
CA LYS A 192 13.11 8.02 13.93
C LYS A 192 12.73 6.56 14.12
N GLU A 193 11.97 5.99 13.18
CA GLU A 193 11.70 4.55 13.14
C GLU A 193 12.96 3.76 12.84
N LEU A 194 13.79 4.23 11.90
CA LEU A 194 15.08 3.63 11.58
C LEU A 194 16.01 3.63 12.81
N GLU A 195 16.16 4.76 13.49
CA GLU A 195 16.93 4.87 14.73
C GLU A 195 16.42 3.89 15.80
N ALA A 196 15.11 3.76 15.94
CA ALA A 196 14.52 2.87 16.95
C ALA A 196 14.81 1.38 16.67
N VAL A 197 14.74 0.92 15.41
CA VAL A 197 15.05 -0.48 15.06
C VAL A 197 16.54 -0.78 15.08
N GLU A 198 17.40 0.19 14.77
CA GLU A 198 18.86 0.02 14.84
C GLU A 198 19.30 -0.20 16.29
N ASN A 199 18.70 0.52 17.25
CA ASN A 199 18.97 0.33 18.69
C ASN A 199 18.54 -1.06 19.23
N TYR A 200 17.65 -1.79 18.53
CA TYR A 200 17.27 -3.16 18.88
C TYR A 200 18.27 -4.21 18.36
N SER A 201 19.12 -3.81 17.41
CA SER A 201 20.06 -4.69 16.70
C SER A 201 21.49 -4.60 17.25
N GLU A 202 21.73 -3.71 18.22
CA GLU A 202 22.98 -3.58 19.00
C GLU A 202 22.94 -4.42 20.29
#